data_AF-A0A3M1R0C6-F1
#
_entry.id   AF-A0A3M1R0C6-F1
#
_cell.length_a   1.000
_cell.length_b   1.000
_cell.length_c   1.000
_cell.angle_alpha   90.00
_cell.angle_beta   90.00
_cell.angle_gamma   90.00
#
_symmetry.space_group_name_H-M   'P 1'
#
loop_
_entity.id
_entity.type
_entity.pdbx_description
1 polymer ?
#
loop_
_entity_poly.entity_id
_entity_poly.type
_entity_poly.pdbx_seq_one_letter_code
_entity_poly.pdbx_strand_id
1 'polypeptide(L)' 'LGITDDLQHRIGVPVVNPVTAALKMAELLVSINLTHSKRAYPFPPKQEFFS' A
#
# COMPACT_ATOMS: atom_id res chain seq x y z
N LEU A 1 -2.47 16.48 2.14
CA LEU A 1 -2.78 15.73 0.89
C LEU A 1 -2.55 16.57 -0.38
N GLY A 2 -2.53 17.91 -0.32
CA GLY A 2 -2.46 18.78 -1.51
C GLY A 2 -1.12 18.93 -2.25
N ILE A 3 0.01 18.40 -1.75
CA ILE A 3 1.31 18.53 -2.44
C ILE A 3 1.32 17.83 -3.81
N THR A 4 0.57 16.74 -3.94
CA THR A 4 0.43 16.01 -5.20
C THR A 4 -0.32 16.83 -6.23
N ASP A 5 -1.38 17.51 -5.81
CA ASP A 5 -2.20 18.36 -6.68
C ASP A 5 -1.37 19.56 -7.15
N ASP A 6 -0.68 20.24 -6.23
CA ASP A 6 0.19 21.38 -6.57
C ASP A 6 1.29 20.99 -7.56
N LEU A 7 1.92 19.82 -7.35
CA LEU A 7 2.95 19.32 -8.24
C LEU A 7 2.39 19.02 -9.63
N GLN A 8 1.25 18.32 -9.71
CA GLN A 8 0.55 18.01 -10.96
C GLN A 8 0.26 19.28 -11.77
N HIS A 9 -0.27 20.31 -11.14
CA HIS A 9 -0.53 21.59 -11.81
C HIS A 9 0.74 22.25 -12.35
N ARG A 10 1.86 22.15 -11.62
CA ARG A 10 3.15 22.76 -12.01
C ARG A 10 3.84 22.05 -13.18
N ILE A 11 3.73 20.72 -13.24
CA ILE A 11 4.45 19.91 -14.24
C ILE A 11 3.58 19.46 -15.42
N GLY A 12 2.25 19.62 -15.31
CA GLY A 12 1.31 19.34 -16.40
C GLY A 12 1.10 17.86 -16.72
N VAL A 13 1.57 16.95 -15.87
CA VAL A 13 1.35 15.50 -15.99
C VAL A 13 0.66 14.94 -14.74
N PRO A 14 -0.18 13.89 -14.87
CA PRO A 14 -0.82 13.27 -13.72
C PRO A 14 0.17 12.79 -12.67
N VAL A 15 -0.10 13.08 -11.39
CA VAL A 15 0.76 12.66 -10.27
C VAL A 15 -0.03 11.75 -9.34
N VAL A 16 0.53 10.57 -9.05
CA VAL A 16 -0.09 9.59 -8.15
C VAL A 16 0.26 9.92 -6.71
N ASN A 17 -0.76 10.17 -5.88
CA ASN A 17 -0.58 10.28 -4.44
C ASN A 17 -0.42 8.86 -3.84
N PRO A 18 0.74 8.51 -3.25
CA PRO A 18 0.97 7.16 -2.75
C PRO A 18 0.06 6.79 -1.57
N VAL A 19 -0.32 7.76 -0.73
CA VAL A 19 -1.22 7.53 0.42
C VAL A 19 -2.61 7.17 -0.07
N THR A 20 -3.17 7.98 -0.98
CA THR A 20 -4.50 7.73 -1.55
C THR A 20 -4.51 6.45 -2.38
N ALA A 21 -3.45 6.20 -3.17
CA ALA A 21 -3.32 4.98 -3.96
C ALA A 21 -3.27 3.73 -3.07
N ALA A 22 -2.48 3.74 -1.99
CA ALA A 22 -2.41 2.63 -1.05
C ALA A 22 -3.74 2.37 -0.35
N LEU A 23 -4.45 3.43 0.06
CA LEU A 23 -5.79 3.31 0.67
C LEU A 23 -6.80 2.66 -0.29
N LYS A 24 -6.86 3.13 -1.54
CA LYS A 24 -7.74 2.55 -2.56
C LYS A 24 -7.39 1.12 -2.91
N MET A 25 -6.09 0.78 -2.93
CA MET A 25 -5.65 -0.60 -3.11
C MET A 25 -6.09 -1.48 -1.93
N ALA A 26 -5.97 -1.01 -0.69
CA ALA A 26 -6.41 -1.77 0.48
C ALA A 26 -7.94 -1.99 0.48
N GLU A 27 -8.72 -0.95 0.18
CA GLU A 27 -10.18 -1.05 0.00
C GLU A 27 -10.55 -2.07 -1.09
N LEU A 28 -9.87 -2.01 -2.24
CA LEU A 28 -10.06 -2.95 -3.34
C LEU A 28 -9.82 -4.38 -2.87
N LEU A 29 -8.66 -4.68 -2.28
CA LEU A 29 -8.29 -6.03 -1.84
C LEU A 29 -9.31 -6.61 -0.87
N VAL A 30 -9.78 -5.81 0.09
CA VAL A 30 -10.82 -6.22 1.03
C VAL A 30 -12.15 -6.47 0.30
N SER A 31 -12.54 -5.59 -0.63
CA SER A 31 -13.81 -5.71 -1.35
C SER A 31 -13.91 -6.98 -2.21
N ILE A 32 -12.78 -7.46 -2.73
CA ILE A 32 -12.69 -8.69 -3.53
C ILE A 32 -12.18 -9.89 -2.72
N ASN A 33 -12.14 -9.77 -1.38
CA ASN A 33 -11.73 -10.81 -0.44
C ASN A 33 -10.34 -11.42 -0.74
N LEU A 34 -9.38 -10.58 -1.12
CA LEU A 34 -7.99 -10.98 -1.31
C LEU A 34 -7.10 -10.55 -0.13
N THR A 35 -6.09 -11.37 0.14
CA THR A 35 -5.02 -11.10 1.09
C THR A 35 -3.68 -11.54 0.50
N HIS A 36 -2.56 -11.19 1.14
CA HIS A 36 -1.25 -11.61 0.65
C HIS A 36 -1.07 -13.13 0.75
N SER A 37 -0.41 -13.71 -0.24
CA SER A 37 -0.15 -15.14 -0.28
C SER A 37 0.83 -15.54 0.82
N LYS A 38 0.41 -16.41 1.75
CA LYS A 38 1.30 -17.01 2.76
C LYS A 38 2.26 -18.06 2.20
N ARG A 39 2.05 -18.49 0.95
CA ARG A 39 3.00 -19.36 0.24
C ARG A 39 4.20 -18.55 -0.28
N ALA A 40 3.97 -17.34 -0.79
CA ALA A 40 5.04 -16.45 -1.25
C ALA A 40 5.62 -15.60 -0.11
N TYR A 41 4.79 -15.20 0.84
CA TYR A 41 5.13 -14.37 2.00
C TYR A 41 4.70 -15.08 3.30
N PRO A 42 5.44 -16.14 3.70
CA PRO A 42 5.13 -16.89 4.91
C PRO A 42 5.25 -16.01 6.15
N PHE A 43 4.71 -16.50 7.27
CA PHE A 43 4.97 -15.85 8.56
C PHE A 43 6.47 -15.90 8.86
N PRO A 44 7.02 -14.86 9.51
CA PRO A 44 8.40 -14.93 9.99
C PRO A 44 8.55 -16.15 10.92
N PRO A 45 9.75 -16.77 10.96
CA PRO A 45 10.02 -17.84 11.88
C PRO A 45 9.77 -17.35 13.31
N LYS A 46 9.29 -18.26 14.19
CA LYS A 46 9.16 -17.94 15.61
C LYS A 46 10.53 -17.55 16.14
N GLN A 47 10.62 -16.40 16.80
CA GLN A 47 11.81 -16.03 17.55
C GLN A 47 11.81 -16.85 18.85
N GLU A 48 12.86 -17.65 19.06
CA GLU A 48 13.10 -18.22 20.38
C GLU A 48 13.70 -17.12 21.25
N PHE A 49 12.91 -16.61 22.19
CA PHE A 49 13.42 -15.74 23.23
C PHE A 49 14.07 -16.64 24.29
N PHE A 50 15.40 -16.58 24.41
CA PHE A 50 16.07 -17.14 25.57
C PHE A 50 15.61 -16.34 26.80
N SER A 51 14.86 -17.00 27.69
CA SER A 51 14.51 -16.49 29.03
C SER A 51 15.64 -16.74 30.02
#